data_AF-A0AAJ6APL3-F1
#
_entry.id   AF-A0AAJ6APL3-F1
#
_cell.length_a   1.000
_cell.length_b   1.000
_cell.length_c   1.000
_cell.angle_alpha   90.00
_cell.angle_beta   90.00
_cell.angle_gamma   90.00
#
_symmetry.space_group_name_H-M   'P 1'
#
loop_
_entity.id
_entity.type
_entity.pdbx_description
1 polymer ?
#
loop_
_entity_poly.entity_id
_entity_poly.type
_entity_poly.pdbx_seq_one_letter_code
_entity_poly.pdbx_strand_id
1 'polypeptide(L)'
;MSTSNIFPGALAPMPDAMSATLIWPGPEPVAPPRFVEGFELFAAFAREAGADPAALAADLGALWDFVAAHPELLAAPETAEAAERFLGNAIAVVHPAARWRFTSEPEVCTSTISVPVAGLLRGIIEHPEQREPFREMLASWPQADRDAEEHAALTHDEVDIDFVVTPVPFTRPVLSIPEFVDESGHVIHYGSRWAGGSPPEDAYSRVTHPERFAPVMGVVDALVDHLETWYDVDVDRRSDESGARIWHLRPTTGAQITLTETAESVFIQAGALTREYAPSCTCDACDETAESVADQIEETVLAIAAGGLREVYPVGQRRWLHTERRTPDGGGRSGGGQPDPSLSADELDDAADLLGRLPDGWWPAWTLRSAQS
;
A
#
# COMPACT_ATOMS: atom_id res chain seq x y z
N MET A 1 9.18 -1.64 46.66
CA MET A 1 8.68 -2.60 45.65
C MET A 1 9.53 -2.42 44.41
N SER A 2 10.17 -3.49 43.90
CA SER A 2 10.97 -3.40 42.67
C SER A 2 10.10 -2.90 41.51
N THR A 3 10.65 -1.99 40.71
CA THR A 3 10.03 -1.37 39.53
C THR A 3 9.59 -2.40 38.48
N SER A 4 10.18 -3.60 38.53
CA SER A 4 9.87 -4.79 37.71
C SER A 4 8.44 -5.36 37.83
N ASN A 5 7.57 -4.84 38.71
CA ASN A 5 6.20 -5.36 38.90
C ASN A 5 5.09 -4.44 38.36
N ILE A 6 5.42 -3.29 37.76
CA ILE A 6 4.40 -2.35 37.24
C ILE A 6 3.80 -2.86 35.92
N PHE A 7 4.63 -3.43 35.04
CA PHE A 7 4.20 -3.98 33.76
C PHE A 7 4.31 -5.52 33.76
N PRO A 8 3.40 -6.24 33.09
CA PRO A 8 3.23 -7.69 33.26
C PRO A 8 4.27 -8.57 32.52
N GLY A 9 5.30 -8.00 31.90
CA GLY A 9 6.27 -8.73 31.08
C GLY A 9 7.71 -8.31 31.30
N ALA A 10 8.63 -8.99 30.61
CA ALA A 10 10.06 -8.66 30.67
C ALA A 10 10.31 -7.26 30.11
N LEU A 11 11.09 -6.47 30.85
CA LEU A 11 11.61 -5.18 30.40
C LEU A 11 12.87 -5.40 29.58
N ALA A 12 13.03 -4.61 28.53
CA ALA A 12 14.22 -4.57 27.69
C ALA A 12 14.74 -3.12 27.57
N PRO A 13 15.99 -2.89 27.16
CA PRO A 13 16.43 -1.56 26.75
C PRO A 13 15.60 -1.02 25.58
N MET A 14 15.57 0.30 25.42
CA MET A 14 14.96 0.95 24.25
C MET A 14 15.64 0.44 22.96
N PRO A 15 14.89 0.09 21.90
CA PRO A 15 15.47 -0.28 20.61
C PRO A 15 16.34 0.83 20.02
N ASP A 16 17.40 0.44 19.33
CA ASP A 16 18.20 1.36 18.53
C ASP A 16 17.41 1.90 17.34
N ALA A 17 17.76 3.12 16.90
CA ALA A 17 17.17 3.72 15.72
C ALA A 17 17.39 2.84 14.48
N MET A 18 16.31 2.48 13.81
CA MET A 18 16.35 1.77 12.54
C MET A 18 17.03 2.66 11.50
N SER A 19 18.28 2.33 11.19
CA SER A 19 19.02 3.00 10.13
C SER A 19 18.54 2.49 8.78
N ALA A 20 18.08 3.38 7.88
CA ALA A 20 17.69 3.07 6.50
C ALA A 20 18.91 2.75 5.60
N THR A 21 19.89 2.03 6.12
CA THR A 21 21.07 1.58 5.35
C THR A 21 20.80 0.15 4.88
N LEU A 22 21.00 -0.14 3.60
CA LEU A 22 20.89 -1.50 3.03
C LEU A 22 21.56 -2.54 3.94
N ILE A 23 20.77 -3.38 4.62
CA ILE A 23 21.29 -4.45 5.48
C ILE A 23 21.39 -5.74 4.66
N TRP A 24 22.63 -6.09 4.29
CA TRP A 24 23.11 -7.43 3.94
C TRP A 24 22.66 -8.45 5.02
N PRO A 25 22.29 -9.72 4.70
CA PRO A 25 21.56 -10.57 5.65
C PRO A 25 22.32 -10.76 6.96
N GLY A 26 21.87 -10.02 7.97
CA GLY A 26 22.27 -10.17 9.37
C GLY A 26 21.47 -11.29 10.03
N PRO A 27 21.79 -11.60 11.31
CA PRO A 27 21.02 -12.59 12.07
C PRO A 27 19.54 -12.21 12.11
N GLU A 28 18.66 -13.22 12.27
CA GLU A 28 17.21 -13.06 12.29
C GLU A 28 16.78 -11.83 13.13
N PRO A 29 15.87 -10.99 12.63
CA PRO A 29 15.46 -9.79 13.32
C PRO A 29 14.88 -10.18 14.69
N VAL A 30 15.52 -9.71 15.76
CA VAL A 30 15.01 -9.87 17.13
C VAL A 30 13.67 -9.15 17.18
N ALA A 31 12.62 -9.87 17.61
CA ALA A 31 11.30 -9.29 17.74
C ALA A 31 11.36 -8.05 18.65
N PRO A 32 10.78 -6.91 18.24
CA PRO A 32 10.86 -5.69 19.03
C PRO A 32 10.26 -5.89 20.44
N PRO A 33 10.82 -5.27 21.48
CA PRO A 33 10.38 -5.48 22.85
C PRO A 33 8.96 -4.93 23.06
N ARG A 34 8.19 -5.60 23.92
CA ARG A 34 6.86 -5.14 24.31
C ARG A 34 6.90 -4.07 25.38
N PHE A 35 7.83 -4.19 26.33
CA PHE A 35 7.99 -3.24 27.42
C PHE A 35 9.46 -2.82 27.51
N VAL A 36 9.69 -1.52 27.72
CA VAL A 36 11.04 -0.96 27.86
C VAL A 36 11.31 -0.48 29.28
N GLU A 37 12.58 -0.51 29.69
CA GLU A 37 13.06 0.09 30.95
C GLU A 37 13.19 1.62 30.86
N GLY A 38 13.52 2.29 31.97
CA GLY A 38 13.83 3.73 31.96
C GLY A 38 12.64 4.65 32.27
N PHE A 39 11.55 4.11 32.84
CA PHE A 39 10.35 4.84 33.27
C PHE A 39 10.34 5.16 34.78
N GLU A 40 11.41 4.80 35.50
CA GLU A 40 11.46 4.82 36.96
C GLU A 40 11.32 6.21 37.57
N LEU A 41 11.87 7.24 36.90
CA LEU A 41 11.75 8.63 37.32
C LEU A 41 10.28 9.09 37.33
N PHE A 42 9.51 8.74 36.29
CA PHE A 42 8.07 9.02 36.26
C PHE A 42 7.31 8.25 37.35
N ALA A 43 7.65 6.97 37.55
CA ALA A 43 7.02 6.19 38.61
C ALA A 43 7.33 6.73 40.02
N ALA A 44 8.51 7.33 40.24
CA ALA A 44 8.82 8.02 41.49
C ALA A 44 8.01 9.32 41.62
N PHE A 45 7.99 10.13 40.56
CA PHE A 45 7.20 11.36 40.48
C PHE A 45 5.72 11.13 40.80
N ALA A 46 5.09 10.12 40.18
CA ALA A 46 3.69 9.78 40.40
C ALA A 46 3.40 9.43 41.87
N ARG A 47 4.31 8.72 42.55
CA ARG A 47 4.16 8.40 43.98
C ARG A 47 4.27 9.64 44.86
N GLU A 48 5.20 10.54 44.54
CA GLU A 48 5.36 11.81 45.27
C GLU A 48 4.12 12.70 45.11
N ALA A 49 3.51 12.69 43.93
CA ALA A 49 2.23 13.34 43.65
C ALA A 49 1.00 12.60 44.23
N GLY A 50 1.19 11.46 44.92
CA GLY A 50 0.13 10.72 45.60
C GLY A 50 -0.65 9.73 44.72
N ALA A 51 -0.20 9.45 43.50
CA ALA A 51 -0.76 8.43 42.62
C ALA A 51 -0.03 7.08 42.74
N ASP A 52 -0.73 5.98 42.45
CA ASP A 52 -0.12 4.65 42.35
C ASP A 52 0.28 4.34 40.91
N PRO A 53 1.59 4.20 40.60
CA PRO A 53 2.04 3.85 39.25
C PRO A 53 1.43 2.55 38.73
N ALA A 54 1.17 1.55 39.56
CA ALA A 54 0.54 0.31 39.08
C ALA A 54 -0.90 0.55 38.61
N ALA A 55 -1.64 1.42 39.31
CA ALA A 55 -2.98 1.84 38.89
C ALA A 55 -2.94 2.66 37.58
N LEU A 56 -2.00 3.60 37.46
CA LEU A 56 -1.82 4.37 36.21
C LEU A 56 -1.41 3.49 35.03
N ALA A 57 -0.58 2.47 35.25
CA ALA A 57 -0.20 1.52 34.19
C ALA A 57 -1.37 0.65 33.70
N ALA A 58 -2.35 0.38 34.57
CA ALA A 58 -3.52 -0.44 34.26
C ALA A 58 -4.71 0.36 33.72
N ASP A 59 -4.77 1.67 33.98
CA ASP A 59 -5.84 2.56 33.55
C ASP A 59 -5.26 3.76 32.78
N LEU A 60 -5.27 3.65 31.45
CA LEU A 60 -4.75 4.68 30.56
C LEU A 60 -5.54 5.99 30.63
N GLY A 61 -6.82 5.95 31.02
CA GLY A 61 -7.61 7.16 31.24
C GLY A 61 -7.15 7.90 32.50
N ALA A 62 -6.90 7.18 33.59
CA ALA A 62 -6.33 7.74 34.80
C ALA A 62 -4.91 8.27 34.57
N LEU A 63 -4.08 7.57 33.78
CA LEU A 63 -2.76 8.05 33.37
C LEU A 63 -2.86 9.33 32.54
N TRP A 64 -3.79 9.40 31.60
CA TRP A 64 -4.03 10.61 30.81
C TRP A 64 -4.36 11.81 31.69
N ASP A 65 -5.35 11.65 32.58
CA ASP A 65 -5.78 12.73 33.50
C ASP A 65 -4.63 13.14 34.42
N PHE A 66 -3.82 12.18 34.88
CA PHE A 66 -2.63 12.46 35.69
C PHE A 66 -1.60 13.26 34.90
N VAL A 67 -1.23 12.85 33.69
CA VAL A 67 -0.24 13.54 32.85
C VAL A 67 -0.72 14.96 32.50
N ALA A 68 -1.99 15.11 32.12
CA ALA A 68 -2.59 16.41 31.81
C ALA A 68 -2.53 17.41 32.98
N ALA A 69 -2.61 16.92 34.22
CA ALA A 69 -2.54 17.74 35.42
C ALA A 69 -1.12 18.17 35.81
N HIS A 70 -0.07 17.60 35.19
CA HIS A 70 1.34 17.82 35.57
C HIS A 70 2.20 18.28 34.37
N PRO A 71 1.99 19.51 33.86
CA PRO A 71 2.78 20.06 32.75
C PRO A 71 4.29 20.16 33.05
N GLU A 72 4.68 20.18 34.32
CA GLU A 72 6.08 20.15 34.78
C GLU A 72 6.85 18.89 34.35
N LEU A 73 6.16 17.83 33.92
CA LEU A 73 6.79 16.64 33.34
C LEU A 73 7.67 16.99 32.12
N LEU A 74 7.35 18.07 31.39
CA LEU A 74 8.12 18.56 30.25
C LEU A 74 9.28 19.49 30.63
N ALA A 75 9.43 19.84 31.92
CA ALA A 75 10.44 20.81 32.35
C ALA A 75 11.88 20.26 32.28
N ALA A 76 12.04 18.93 32.38
CA ALA A 76 13.34 18.25 32.35
C ALA A 76 13.31 17.08 31.34
N PRO A 77 14.30 16.96 30.44
CA PRO A 77 14.33 15.90 29.43
C PRO A 77 14.25 14.49 30.00
N GLU A 78 14.97 14.22 31.10
CA GLU A 78 15.01 12.89 31.72
C GLU A 78 13.64 12.47 32.30
N THR A 79 12.88 13.43 32.84
CA THR A 79 11.52 13.20 33.35
C THR A 79 10.53 12.98 32.20
N ALA A 80 10.67 13.77 31.13
CA ALA A 80 9.84 13.62 29.93
C ALA A 80 10.07 12.25 29.28
N GLU A 81 11.32 11.85 29.04
CA GLU A 81 11.65 10.53 28.49
C GLU A 81 11.13 9.38 29.36
N ALA A 82 11.21 9.51 30.69
CA ALA A 82 10.67 8.50 31.59
C ALA A 82 9.14 8.42 31.52
N ALA A 83 8.45 9.56 31.38
CA ALA A 83 7.00 9.64 31.22
C ALA A 83 6.56 9.05 29.86
N GLU A 84 7.29 9.35 28.78
CA GLU A 84 7.09 8.77 27.45
C GLU A 84 7.18 7.25 27.47
N ARG A 85 8.24 6.70 28.09
CA ARG A 85 8.43 5.25 28.26
C ARG A 85 7.31 4.62 29.09
N PHE A 86 6.87 5.30 30.16
CA PHE A 86 5.76 4.82 30.97
C PHE A 86 4.46 4.77 30.16
N LEU A 87 4.17 5.84 29.41
CA LEU A 87 2.98 5.97 28.58
C LEU A 87 2.94 4.92 27.47
N GLY A 88 4.05 4.72 26.77
CA GLY A 88 4.14 3.66 25.76
C GLY A 88 3.99 2.25 26.34
N ASN A 89 4.59 1.97 27.50
CA ASN A 89 4.37 0.69 28.19
C ASN A 89 2.90 0.50 28.61
N ALA A 90 2.21 1.56 29.05
CA ALA A 90 0.79 1.52 29.38
C ALA A 90 -0.08 1.23 28.13
N ILE A 91 0.25 1.82 26.96
CA ILE A 91 -0.38 1.46 25.68
C ILE A 91 -0.17 -0.03 25.38
N ALA A 92 1.04 -0.55 25.58
CA ALA A 92 1.35 -1.96 25.38
C ALA A 92 0.69 -2.92 26.39
N VAL A 93 0.19 -2.42 27.52
CA VAL A 93 -0.70 -3.17 28.42
C VAL A 93 -2.10 -3.26 27.82
N VAL A 94 -2.66 -2.13 27.37
CA VAL A 94 -4.00 -2.05 26.77
C VAL A 94 -4.10 -2.91 25.52
N HIS A 95 -3.05 -2.94 24.69
CA HIS A 95 -3.06 -3.68 23.44
C HIS A 95 -1.96 -4.75 23.33
N PRO A 96 -2.29 -6.06 23.37
CA PRO A 96 -1.30 -7.14 23.44
C PRO A 96 -0.34 -7.27 22.26
N ALA A 97 -0.73 -6.81 21.06
CA ALA A 97 0.11 -6.85 19.86
C ALA A 97 1.09 -5.67 19.78
N ALA A 98 0.87 -4.59 20.56
CA ALA A 98 1.70 -3.40 20.51
C ALA A 98 3.14 -3.69 20.95
N ARG A 99 4.12 -3.14 20.23
CA ARG A 99 5.55 -3.26 20.51
C ARG A 99 6.25 -1.92 20.33
N TRP A 100 7.38 -1.74 21.00
CA TRP A 100 8.25 -0.59 20.83
C TRP A 100 9.06 -0.69 19.55
N ARG A 101 9.17 0.41 18.81
CA ARG A 101 10.11 0.61 17.71
C ARG A 101 10.77 1.99 17.83
N PHE A 102 11.85 2.17 17.09
CA PHE A 102 12.52 3.46 16.96
C PHE A 102 12.84 3.64 15.47
N THR A 103 12.01 4.38 14.75
CA THR A 103 12.23 4.72 13.34
C THR A 103 12.99 6.03 13.25
N SER A 104 12.30 7.15 13.43
CA SER A 104 12.90 8.48 13.64
C SER A 104 12.81 8.94 15.09
N GLU A 105 11.83 8.42 15.84
CA GLU A 105 11.61 8.67 17.26
C GLU A 105 11.03 7.40 17.93
N PRO A 106 11.05 7.29 19.27
CA PRO A 106 10.42 6.17 19.97
C PRO A 106 8.91 6.13 19.73
N GLU A 107 8.42 4.96 19.33
CA GLU A 107 7.01 4.75 19.04
C GLU A 107 6.52 3.39 19.56
N VAL A 108 5.24 3.34 19.92
CA VAL A 108 4.54 2.08 20.23
C VAL A 108 3.54 1.81 19.12
N CYS A 109 3.68 0.66 18.47
CA CYS A 109 2.97 0.37 17.23
C CYS A 109 2.51 -1.09 17.12
N THR A 110 1.58 -1.34 16.21
CA THR A 110 1.31 -2.67 15.62
C THR A 110 1.79 -2.68 14.16
N SER A 111 1.30 -3.62 13.34
CA SER A 111 1.48 -3.58 11.88
C SER A 111 0.68 -2.46 11.20
N THR A 112 -0.31 -1.87 11.89
CA THR A 112 -1.28 -0.98 11.26
C THR A 112 -1.31 0.43 11.80
N ILE A 113 -0.98 0.64 13.08
CA ILE A 113 -1.04 1.94 13.73
C ILE A 113 0.24 2.15 14.54
N SER A 114 0.77 3.38 14.52
CA SER A 114 1.93 3.79 15.30
C SER A 114 1.62 5.04 16.14
N VAL A 115 2.16 5.10 17.35
CA VAL A 115 2.02 6.22 18.28
C VAL A 115 3.41 6.69 18.73
N PRO A 116 3.88 7.83 18.23
CA PRO A 116 5.06 8.50 18.75
C PRO A 116 4.81 8.99 20.18
N VAL A 117 5.56 8.48 21.15
CA VAL A 117 5.26 8.71 22.57
C VAL A 117 5.62 10.12 23.05
N ALA A 118 6.65 10.74 22.47
CA ALA A 118 7.04 12.12 22.77
C ALA A 118 5.97 13.12 22.31
N GLY A 119 5.49 12.93 21.07
CA GLY A 119 4.37 13.70 20.53
C GLY A 119 3.09 13.52 21.35
N LEU A 120 2.80 12.28 21.77
CA LEU A 120 1.64 11.99 22.60
C LEU A 120 1.73 12.66 23.98
N LEU A 121 2.87 12.55 24.69
CA LEU A 121 3.06 13.19 26.00
C LEU A 121 2.79 14.69 25.93
N ARG A 122 3.38 15.37 24.93
CA ARG A 122 3.13 16.79 24.69
C ARG A 122 1.67 17.07 24.37
N GLY A 123 1.07 16.26 23.50
CA GLY A 123 -0.34 16.37 23.11
C GLY A 123 -1.31 16.25 24.29
N ILE A 124 -1.05 15.36 25.26
CA ILE A 124 -1.89 15.23 26.46
C ILE A 124 -1.87 16.53 27.29
N ILE A 125 -0.70 17.15 27.43
CA ILE A 125 -0.51 18.36 28.24
C ILE A 125 -1.08 19.59 27.55
N GLU A 126 -0.86 19.72 26.25
CA GLU A 126 -1.33 20.87 25.46
C GLU A 126 -2.82 20.78 25.10
N HIS A 127 -3.33 19.56 24.92
CA HIS A 127 -4.68 19.27 24.43
C HIS A 127 -5.36 18.14 25.23
N PRO A 128 -5.60 18.33 26.54
CA PRO A 128 -6.18 17.29 27.40
C PRO A 128 -7.58 16.85 26.96
N GLU A 129 -8.31 17.68 26.20
CA GLU A 129 -9.61 17.36 25.61
C GLU A 129 -9.57 16.21 24.57
N GLN A 130 -8.39 15.87 24.05
CA GLN A 130 -8.21 14.80 23.04
C GLN A 130 -8.28 13.38 23.61
N ARG A 131 -8.62 13.24 24.90
CA ARG A 131 -8.67 11.94 25.59
C ARG A 131 -9.59 10.92 24.91
N GLU A 132 -10.83 11.31 24.63
CA GLU A 132 -11.80 10.38 24.03
C GLU A 132 -11.46 10.04 22.56
N PRO A 133 -11.06 11.00 21.70
CA PRO A 133 -10.52 10.67 20.37
C PRO A 133 -9.34 9.68 20.40
N PHE A 134 -8.39 9.86 21.31
CA PHE A 134 -7.26 8.92 21.46
C PHE A 134 -7.72 7.54 21.95
N ARG A 135 -8.69 7.48 22.87
CA ARG A 135 -9.29 6.23 23.33
C ARG A 135 -10.03 5.50 22.21
N GLU A 136 -10.79 6.21 21.39
CA GLU A 136 -11.47 5.66 20.21
C GLU A 136 -10.46 5.10 19.20
N MET A 137 -9.36 5.83 18.96
CA MET A 137 -8.27 5.33 18.13
C MET A 137 -7.72 4.02 18.69
N LEU A 138 -7.35 3.93 19.97
CA LEU A 138 -6.85 2.67 20.56
C LEU A 138 -7.87 1.53 20.53
N ALA A 139 -9.16 1.84 20.74
CA ALA A 139 -10.23 0.86 20.65
C ALA A 139 -10.38 0.26 19.23
N SER A 140 -9.92 0.96 18.19
CA SER A 140 -9.92 0.46 16.81
C SER A 140 -8.79 -0.54 16.51
N TRP A 141 -7.72 -0.58 17.30
CA TRP A 141 -6.53 -1.39 17.01
C TRP A 141 -6.83 -2.89 16.85
N PRO A 142 -7.61 -3.54 17.73
CA PRO A 142 -7.92 -4.97 17.54
C PRO A 142 -8.69 -5.29 16.26
N GLN A 143 -9.44 -4.33 15.69
CA GLN A 143 -10.06 -4.51 14.38
C GLN A 143 -9.06 -4.24 13.26
N ALA A 144 -8.25 -3.19 13.38
CA ALA A 144 -7.20 -2.86 12.44
C ALA A 144 -6.21 -4.02 12.23
N ASP A 145 -5.80 -4.67 13.32
CA ASP A 145 -4.89 -5.82 13.27
C ASP A 145 -5.55 -7.03 12.60
N ARG A 146 -6.82 -7.32 12.90
CA ARG A 146 -7.57 -8.39 12.22
C ARG A 146 -7.73 -8.13 10.72
N ASP A 147 -8.01 -6.89 10.32
CA ASP A 147 -8.08 -6.52 8.90
C ASP A 147 -6.73 -6.73 8.20
N ALA A 148 -5.61 -6.44 8.87
CA ALA A 148 -4.28 -6.67 8.33
C ALA A 148 -3.92 -8.16 8.26
N GLU A 149 -4.34 -8.97 9.24
CA GLU A 149 -4.19 -10.42 9.21
C GLU A 149 -4.99 -11.04 8.04
N GLU A 150 -6.23 -10.60 7.83
CA GLU A 150 -7.08 -11.04 6.72
C GLU A 150 -6.44 -10.68 5.37
N HIS A 151 -5.96 -9.45 5.22
CA HIS A 151 -5.24 -9.04 4.01
C HIS A 151 -3.94 -9.82 3.78
N ALA A 152 -3.16 -10.06 4.84
CA ALA A 152 -1.92 -10.83 4.75
C ALA A 152 -2.19 -12.28 4.35
N ALA A 153 -3.29 -12.89 4.82
CA ALA A 153 -3.67 -14.24 4.46
C ALA A 153 -3.91 -14.40 2.94
N LEU A 154 -4.51 -13.40 2.29
CA LEU A 154 -4.73 -13.41 0.84
C LEU A 154 -3.44 -13.45 0.02
N THR A 155 -2.37 -12.84 0.53
CA THR A 155 -1.08 -12.73 -0.18
C THR A 155 -0.28 -14.04 -0.14
N HIS A 156 -0.51 -14.91 0.86
CA HIS A 156 0.24 -16.15 1.06
C HIS A 156 -0.43 -17.38 0.45
N ASP A 157 -1.56 -17.21 -0.21
CA ASP A 157 -2.34 -18.30 -0.78
C ASP A 157 -1.78 -18.66 -2.17
N GLU A 158 -1.04 -19.76 -2.26
CA GLU A 158 -0.58 -20.31 -3.54
C GLU A 158 -1.72 -21.12 -4.16
N VAL A 159 -2.36 -20.53 -5.17
CA VAL A 159 -3.41 -21.19 -5.95
C VAL A 159 -2.86 -21.56 -7.33
N ASP A 160 -3.08 -22.82 -7.74
CA ASP A 160 -2.81 -23.25 -9.11
C ASP A 160 -3.86 -22.63 -10.05
N ILE A 161 -3.41 -21.74 -10.93
CA ILE A 161 -4.25 -21.08 -11.93
C ILE A 161 -4.17 -21.86 -13.23
N ASP A 162 -5.32 -22.33 -13.72
CA ASP A 162 -5.44 -22.92 -15.05
C ASP A 162 -5.42 -21.83 -16.13
N PHE A 163 -4.22 -21.32 -16.43
CA PHE A 163 -4.04 -20.29 -17.46
C PHE A 163 -4.48 -20.76 -18.83
N VAL A 164 -5.14 -19.87 -19.57
CA VAL A 164 -5.43 -20.06 -21.00
C VAL A 164 -4.49 -19.15 -21.80
N VAL A 165 -3.58 -19.77 -22.55
CA VAL A 165 -2.60 -19.04 -23.38
C VAL A 165 -2.94 -19.24 -24.85
N THR A 166 -2.78 -18.18 -25.63
CA THR A 166 -2.99 -18.24 -27.09
C THR A 166 -1.96 -19.17 -27.74
N PRO A 167 -2.31 -19.87 -28.83
CA PRO A 167 -1.37 -20.74 -29.54
C PRO A 167 -0.17 -20.01 -30.15
N VAL A 168 -0.35 -18.73 -30.49
CA VAL A 168 0.69 -17.85 -31.01
C VAL A 168 0.88 -16.72 -30.01
N PRO A 169 2.07 -16.50 -29.45
CA PRO A 169 2.29 -15.41 -28.51
C PRO A 169 2.14 -14.05 -29.19
N PHE A 170 1.74 -13.05 -28.41
CA PHE A 170 1.74 -11.66 -28.86
C PHE A 170 3.14 -11.25 -29.34
N THR A 171 3.20 -10.47 -30.42
CA THR A 171 4.45 -9.91 -30.95
C THR A 171 4.30 -8.40 -31.01
N ARG A 172 5.06 -7.70 -30.15
CA ARG A 172 5.07 -6.23 -30.10
C ARG A 172 5.51 -5.62 -31.43
N PRO A 173 4.80 -4.61 -31.96
CA PRO A 173 5.29 -3.77 -33.04
C PRO A 173 6.58 -3.04 -32.66
N VAL A 174 7.45 -2.77 -33.63
CA VAL A 174 8.66 -1.98 -33.36
C VAL A 174 8.27 -0.56 -32.95
N LEU A 175 8.69 -0.14 -31.74
CA LEU A 175 8.49 1.21 -31.25
C LEU A 175 9.48 2.16 -31.94
N SER A 176 8.95 3.17 -32.64
CA SER A 176 9.76 4.23 -33.24
C SER A 176 9.93 5.37 -32.26
N ILE A 177 10.98 5.29 -31.43
CA ILE A 177 11.22 6.22 -30.34
C ILE A 177 12.14 7.35 -30.83
N PRO A 178 11.70 8.62 -30.78
CA PRO A 178 12.54 9.75 -31.15
C PRO A 178 13.63 10.00 -30.09
N GLU A 179 14.71 10.68 -30.49
CA GLU A 179 15.69 11.18 -29.53
C GLU A 179 15.12 12.40 -28.80
N PHE A 180 15.16 12.37 -27.47
CA PHE A 180 14.76 13.48 -26.61
C PHE A 180 16.00 14.27 -26.17
N VAL A 181 15.89 15.59 -26.11
CA VAL A 181 17.00 16.48 -25.72
C VAL A 181 16.56 17.46 -24.66
N ASP A 182 17.45 17.74 -23.69
CA ASP A 182 17.19 18.72 -22.66
C ASP A 182 17.32 20.17 -23.17
N GLU A 183 17.06 21.15 -22.30
CA GLU A 183 17.16 22.58 -22.60
C GLU A 183 18.55 23.02 -23.07
N SER A 184 19.59 22.26 -22.75
CA SER A 184 20.98 22.49 -23.17
C SER A 184 21.37 21.72 -24.44
N GLY A 185 20.45 20.95 -25.02
CA GLY A 185 20.64 20.16 -26.23
C GLY A 185 21.34 18.82 -25.99
N HIS A 186 21.50 18.37 -24.75
CA HIS A 186 22.03 17.04 -24.46
C HIS A 186 20.93 15.98 -24.57
N VAL A 187 21.27 14.81 -25.13
CA VAL A 187 20.35 13.70 -25.25
C VAL A 187 19.94 13.18 -23.87
N ILE A 188 18.64 13.02 -23.66
CA ILE A 188 18.06 12.42 -22.46
C ILE A 188 17.90 10.92 -22.71
N HIS A 189 18.64 10.12 -21.94
CA HIS A 189 18.53 8.66 -21.95
C HIS A 189 17.53 8.19 -20.90
N TYR A 190 16.23 8.27 -21.24
CA TYR A 190 15.17 7.74 -20.38
C TYR A 190 15.42 6.26 -20.00
N GLY A 191 15.02 5.88 -18.78
CA GLY A 191 15.28 4.58 -18.17
C GLY A 191 16.68 4.43 -17.55
N SER A 192 17.55 5.41 -17.72
CA SER A 192 18.91 5.41 -17.17
C SER A 192 19.40 6.80 -16.73
N ARG A 193 18.52 7.80 -16.71
CA ARG A 193 18.84 9.22 -16.50
C ARG A 193 19.54 9.48 -15.19
N TRP A 194 19.20 8.70 -14.16
CA TRP A 194 19.72 8.90 -12.81
C TRP A 194 20.91 8.02 -12.46
N ALA A 195 21.32 7.08 -13.32
CA ALA A 195 22.47 6.19 -13.12
C ALA A 195 22.52 5.51 -11.72
N GLY A 196 21.34 5.21 -11.14
CA GLY A 196 21.19 4.63 -9.80
C GLY A 196 21.23 5.63 -8.63
N GLY A 197 21.40 6.93 -8.89
CA GLY A 197 21.23 8.00 -7.92
C GLY A 197 19.77 8.43 -7.75
N SER A 198 19.50 9.25 -6.74
CA SER A 198 18.18 9.86 -6.56
C SER A 198 17.95 10.98 -7.57
N PRO A 199 16.75 11.07 -8.19
CA PRO A 199 16.35 12.23 -8.97
C PRO A 199 16.41 13.51 -8.13
N PRO A 200 16.69 14.68 -8.74
CA PRO A 200 16.55 15.96 -8.06
C PRO A 200 15.07 16.24 -7.75
N GLU A 201 14.80 17.01 -6.70
CA GLU A 201 13.45 17.23 -6.17
C GLU A 201 12.49 17.84 -7.22
N ASP A 202 12.99 18.75 -8.05
CA ASP A 202 12.20 19.41 -9.10
C ASP A 202 11.72 18.44 -10.20
N ALA A 203 12.42 17.32 -10.41
CA ALA A 203 12.05 16.30 -11.39
C ALA A 203 10.74 15.56 -11.02
N TYR A 204 10.35 15.54 -9.74
CA TYR A 204 9.09 14.93 -9.32
C TYR A 204 7.86 15.73 -9.74
N SER A 205 8.04 17.02 -10.06
CA SER A 205 6.95 17.95 -10.41
C SER A 205 7.01 18.44 -11.86
N ARG A 206 7.86 17.83 -12.70
CA ARG A 206 8.06 18.23 -14.09
C ARG A 206 7.81 17.07 -15.04
N VAL A 207 7.23 17.39 -16.20
CA VAL A 207 7.09 16.49 -17.35
C VAL A 207 7.68 17.20 -18.56
N THR A 208 8.90 16.85 -18.98
CA THR A 208 9.58 17.57 -20.07
C THR A 208 9.21 17.04 -21.46
N HIS A 209 9.12 15.72 -21.62
CA HIS A 209 8.76 15.09 -22.90
C HIS A 209 7.58 14.13 -22.71
N PRO A 210 6.34 14.63 -22.61
CA PRO A 210 5.16 13.79 -22.53
C PRO A 210 4.94 12.95 -23.79
N GLU A 211 5.36 13.47 -24.96
CA GLU A 211 5.27 12.79 -26.24
C GLU A 211 6.07 11.49 -26.33
N ARG A 212 6.93 11.20 -25.33
CA ARG A 212 7.69 9.95 -25.26
C ARG A 212 6.83 8.70 -25.19
N PHE A 213 5.60 8.82 -24.70
CA PHE A 213 4.67 7.69 -24.61
C PHE A 213 3.80 7.52 -25.85
N ALA A 214 3.81 8.46 -26.81
CA ALA A 214 2.96 8.37 -28.01
C ALA A 214 3.13 7.05 -28.81
N PRO A 215 4.33 6.45 -28.95
CA PRO A 215 4.50 5.17 -29.64
C PRO A 215 3.74 3.98 -29.00
N VAL A 216 3.45 4.04 -27.69
CA VAL A 216 2.77 2.97 -26.93
C VAL A 216 1.39 2.68 -27.51
N MET A 217 0.74 3.66 -28.11
CA MET A 217 -0.59 3.45 -28.66
C MET A 217 -0.62 2.47 -29.84
N GLY A 218 0.46 2.36 -30.60
CA GLY A 218 0.58 1.32 -31.62
C GLY A 218 0.65 -0.10 -31.03
N VAL A 219 1.16 -0.22 -29.80
CA VAL A 219 1.16 -1.48 -29.04
C VAL A 219 -0.25 -1.80 -28.54
N VAL A 220 -0.97 -0.80 -28.02
CA VAL A 220 -2.38 -0.97 -27.61
C VAL A 220 -3.23 -1.47 -28.77
N ASP A 221 -3.13 -0.84 -29.95
CA ASP A 221 -3.86 -1.27 -31.15
C ASP A 221 -3.52 -2.73 -31.50
N ALA A 222 -2.23 -3.09 -31.53
CA ALA A 222 -1.80 -4.45 -31.84
C ALA A 222 -2.23 -5.48 -30.80
N LEU A 223 -2.24 -5.13 -29.51
CA LEU A 223 -2.73 -5.98 -28.43
C LEU A 223 -4.22 -6.27 -28.57
N VAL A 224 -5.02 -5.23 -28.83
CA VAL A 224 -6.47 -5.40 -29.03
C VAL A 224 -6.75 -6.30 -30.25
N ASP A 225 -6.04 -6.09 -31.35
CA ASP A 225 -6.17 -6.94 -32.55
C ASP A 225 -5.75 -8.40 -32.28
N HIS A 226 -4.70 -8.60 -31.49
CA HIS A 226 -4.26 -9.92 -31.05
C HIS A 226 -5.35 -10.63 -30.22
N LEU A 227 -5.93 -9.92 -29.25
CA LEU A 227 -6.99 -10.48 -28.40
C LEU A 227 -8.25 -10.81 -29.20
N GLU A 228 -8.68 -9.91 -30.08
CA GLU A 228 -9.85 -10.11 -30.96
C GLU A 228 -9.69 -11.32 -31.88
N THR A 229 -8.46 -11.55 -32.34
CA THR A 229 -8.09 -12.68 -33.20
C THR A 229 -8.24 -14.01 -32.47
N TRP A 230 -7.69 -14.12 -31.25
CA TRP A 230 -7.53 -15.41 -30.57
C TRP A 230 -8.59 -15.73 -29.53
N TYR A 231 -9.24 -14.73 -28.94
CA TYR A 231 -10.27 -14.91 -27.92
C TYR A 231 -11.68 -14.68 -28.48
N ASP A 232 -12.65 -15.28 -27.81
CA ASP A 232 -14.07 -15.01 -28.03
C ASP A 232 -14.47 -13.75 -27.26
N VAL A 233 -14.17 -12.60 -27.87
CA VAL A 233 -14.34 -11.27 -27.30
C VAL A 233 -15.00 -10.33 -28.31
N ASP A 234 -15.99 -9.56 -27.85
CA ASP A 234 -16.56 -8.43 -28.59
C ASP A 234 -15.72 -7.18 -28.31
N VAL A 235 -15.23 -6.53 -29.38
CA VAL A 235 -14.38 -5.34 -29.27
C VAL A 235 -15.09 -4.14 -29.88
N ASP A 236 -15.39 -3.16 -29.02
CA ASP A 236 -16.03 -1.91 -29.39
C ASP A 236 -15.01 -0.77 -29.28
N ARG A 237 -14.68 -0.18 -30.44
CA ARG A 237 -13.68 0.89 -30.59
C ARG A 237 -14.39 2.21 -30.77
N ARG A 238 -14.14 3.17 -29.88
CA ARG A 238 -14.78 4.49 -29.86
C ARG A 238 -13.77 5.60 -29.69
N SER A 239 -14.23 6.83 -29.93
CA SER A 239 -13.54 8.04 -29.51
C SER A 239 -14.51 8.87 -28.69
N ASP A 240 -14.02 9.49 -27.61
CA ASP A 240 -14.82 10.45 -26.84
C ASP A 240 -14.87 11.83 -27.53
N GLU A 241 -15.49 12.81 -26.87
CA GLU A 241 -15.62 14.18 -27.40
C GLU A 241 -14.27 14.89 -27.58
N SER A 242 -13.24 14.48 -26.83
CA SER A 242 -11.87 15.00 -26.94
C SER A 242 -11.07 14.33 -28.07
N GLY A 243 -11.60 13.24 -28.64
CA GLY A 243 -10.92 12.41 -29.63
C GLY A 243 -10.07 11.30 -29.00
N ALA A 244 -10.09 11.14 -27.68
CA ALA A 244 -9.38 10.07 -26.99
C ALA A 244 -10.00 8.72 -27.35
N ARG A 245 -9.16 7.75 -27.73
CA ARG A 245 -9.63 6.41 -28.11
C ARG A 245 -9.98 5.58 -26.89
N ILE A 246 -11.06 4.83 -27.02
CA ILE A 246 -11.58 3.91 -25.99
C ILE A 246 -11.82 2.55 -26.65
N TRP A 247 -11.28 1.49 -26.06
CA TRP A 247 -11.51 0.11 -26.44
C TRP A 247 -12.24 -0.61 -25.32
N HIS A 248 -13.46 -1.08 -25.58
CA HIS A 248 -14.18 -1.95 -24.67
C HIS A 248 -14.09 -3.40 -25.18
N LEU A 249 -13.43 -4.26 -24.40
CA LEU A 249 -13.26 -5.68 -24.69
C LEU A 249 -14.19 -6.47 -23.75
N ARG A 250 -15.22 -7.08 -24.33
CA ARG A 250 -16.26 -7.83 -23.60
C ARG A 250 -16.15 -9.32 -23.95
N PRO A 251 -15.35 -10.09 -23.20
CA PRO A 251 -15.22 -11.53 -23.44
C PRO A 251 -16.51 -12.25 -23.02
N THR A 252 -16.72 -13.46 -23.56
CA THR A 252 -17.83 -14.32 -23.10
C THR A 252 -17.59 -14.92 -21.72
N THR A 253 -16.33 -15.05 -21.31
CA THR A 253 -15.89 -15.49 -19.98
C THR A 253 -14.77 -14.60 -19.45
N GLY A 254 -14.73 -14.42 -18.13
CA GLY A 254 -13.66 -13.67 -17.48
C GLY A 254 -13.91 -12.17 -17.34
N ALA A 255 -12.87 -11.47 -16.92
CA ALA A 255 -12.92 -10.04 -16.64
C ALA A 255 -13.02 -9.23 -17.94
N GLN A 256 -13.95 -8.26 -17.99
CA GLN A 256 -13.97 -7.27 -19.07
C GLN A 256 -12.76 -6.34 -18.93
N ILE A 257 -12.27 -5.80 -20.06
CA ILE A 257 -11.22 -4.79 -20.08
C ILE A 257 -11.73 -3.56 -20.83
N THR A 258 -11.53 -2.38 -20.25
CA THR A 258 -11.65 -1.10 -20.96
C THR A 258 -10.29 -0.42 -20.94
N LEU A 259 -9.81 -0.05 -22.12
CA LEU A 259 -8.60 0.76 -22.31
C LEU A 259 -9.04 2.14 -22.78
N THR A 260 -8.55 3.19 -22.12
CA THR A 260 -8.83 4.58 -22.49
C THR A 260 -7.52 5.32 -22.65
N GLU A 261 -7.28 5.85 -23.84
CA GLU A 261 -6.17 6.76 -24.13
C GLU A 261 -6.32 8.04 -23.30
N THR A 262 -5.24 8.49 -22.70
CA THR A 262 -5.14 9.81 -22.09
C THR A 262 -4.00 10.59 -22.76
N ALA A 263 -3.78 11.84 -22.34
CA ALA A 263 -2.72 12.66 -22.93
C ALA A 263 -1.32 12.03 -22.83
N GLU A 264 -1.05 11.27 -21.77
CA GLU A 264 0.30 10.77 -21.44
C GLU A 264 0.30 9.32 -20.91
N SER A 265 -0.85 8.65 -20.93
CA SER A 265 -1.00 7.31 -20.34
C SER A 265 -2.14 6.54 -20.99
N VAL A 266 -2.24 5.26 -20.64
CA VAL A 266 -3.41 4.43 -20.92
C VAL A 266 -4.08 4.11 -19.59
N PHE A 267 -5.35 4.48 -19.45
CA PHE A 267 -6.16 4.07 -18.32
C PHE A 267 -6.75 2.69 -18.59
N ILE A 268 -6.48 1.75 -17.69
CA ILE A 268 -6.88 0.35 -17.77
C ILE A 268 -7.90 0.11 -16.68
N GLN A 269 -9.10 -0.26 -17.08
CA GLN A 269 -10.13 -0.78 -16.18
C GLN A 269 -10.32 -2.26 -16.48
N ALA A 270 -10.31 -3.09 -15.44
CA ALA A 270 -10.49 -4.52 -15.59
C ALA A 270 -11.37 -5.10 -14.48
N GLY A 271 -12.11 -6.15 -14.82
CA GLY A 271 -12.97 -6.85 -13.85
C GLY A 271 -14.02 -5.92 -13.26
N ALA A 272 -14.15 -5.93 -11.94
CA ALA A 272 -15.09 -5.08 -11.23
C ALA A 272 -14.43 -3.79 -10.71
N LEU A 273 -13.26 -3.90 -10.10
CA LEU A 273 -12.68 -2.86 -9.24
C LEU A 273 -11.28 -2.38 -9.66
N THR A 274 -10.58 -3.12 -10.53
CA THR A 274 -9.22 -2.80 -10.98
C THR A 274 -9.22 -1.59 -11.90
N ARG A 275 -8.47 -0.56 -11.51
CA ARG A 275 -8.29 0.73 -12.22
C ARG A 275 -6.83 1.14 -12.10
N GLU A 276 -6.14 1.26 -13.23
CA GLU A 276 -4.71 1.54 -13.27
C GLU A 276 -4.35 2.47 -14.43
N TYR A 277 -3.28 3.25 -14.27
CA TYR A 277 -2.69 4.03 -15.35
C TYR A 277 -1.35 3.42 -15.74
N ALA A 278 -1.08 3.37 -17.04
CA ALA A 278 0.20 2.97 -17.60
C ALA A 278 0.79 4.11 -18.47
N PRO A 279 1.88 4.78 -18.05
CA PRO A 279 2.52 4.65 -16.74
C PRO A 279 1.62 5.22 -15.62
N SER A 280 1.90 4.84 -14.36
CA SER A 280 1.20 5.40 -13.20
C SER A 280 1.68 6.80 -12.82
N CYS A 281 2.85 7.21 -13.32
CA CYS A 281 3.42 8.54 -13.14
C CYS A 281 4.24 8.93 -14.37
N THR A 282 4.03 10.14 -14.88
CA THR A 282 4.69 10.64 -16.10
C THR A 282 5.84 11.61 -15.80
N CYS A 283 6.12 11.88 -14.53
CA CYS A 283 7.14 12.84 -14.13
C CYS A 283 8.55 12.41 -14.57
N ASP A 284 9.41 13.40 -14.71
CA ASP A 284 10.81 13.24 -15.08
C ASP A 284 11.58 12.35 -14.09
N ALA A 285 11.21 12.35 -12.81
CA ALA A 285 11.87 11.57 -11.77
C ALA A 285 11.67 10.05 -11.91
N CYS A 286 10.48 9.61 -12.33
CA CYS A 286 10.19 8.19 -12.54
C CYS A 286 10.98 7.59 -13.71
N ASP A 287 11.42 8.42 -14.65
CA ASP A 287 12.31 8.04 -15.76
C ASP A 287 11.77 6.90 -16.65
N GLU A 288 10.44 6.74 -16.70
CA GLU A 288 9.74 5.73 -17.50
C GLU A 288 9.99 5.90 -19.01
N THR A 289 10.16 4.78 -19.71
CA THR A 289 10.34 4.73 -21.17
C THR A 289 9.06 4.27 -21.88
N ALA A 290 9.00 4.41 -23.21
CA ALA A 290 7.89 3.85 -23.98
C ALA A 290 7.87 2.32 -23.91
N GLU A 291 9.05 1.69 -23.88
CA GLU A 291 9.22 0.24 -23.78
C GLU A 291 8.72 -0.29 -22.44
N SER A 292 9.10 0.32 -21.30
CA SER A 292 8.63 -0.13 -19.97
C SER A 292 7.12 -0.01 -19.83
N VAL A 293 6.54 1.05 -20.41
CA VAL A 293 5.08 1.24 -20.41
C VAL A 293 4.41 0.20 -21.31
N ALA A 294 4.98 -0.10 -22.48
CA ALA A 294 4.47 -1.18 -23.32
C ALA A 294 4.57 -2.55 -22.63
N ASP A 295 5.68 -2.85 -21.94
CA ASP A 295 5.84 -4.06 -21.12
C ASP A 295 4.72 -4.16 -20.08
N GLN A 296 4.46 -3.08 -19.33
CA GLN A 296 3.42 -3.04 -18.30
C GLN A 296 2.02 -3.28 -18.86
N ILE A 297 1.66 -2.65 -19.98
CA ILE A 297 0.35 -2.82 -20.62
C ILE A 297 0.20 -4.24 -21.14
N GLU A 298 1.21 -4.78 -21.81
CA GLU A 298 1.21 -6.15 -22.33
C GLU A 298 1.05 -7.17 -21.22
N GLU A 299 1.88 -7.09 -20.18
CA GLU A 299 1.82 -7.97 -19.02
C GLU A 299 0.42 -7.93 -18.39
N THR A 300 -0.10 -6.71 -18.14
CA THR A 300 -1.39 -6.52 -17.48
C THR A 300 -2.53 -7.12 -18.31
N VAL A 301 -2.63 -6.72 -19.58
CA VAL A 301 -3.75 -7.10 -20.44
C VAL A 301 -3.71 -8.60 -20.78
N LEU A 302 -2.53 -9.16 -21.07
CA LEU A 302 -2.39 -10.58 -21.40
C LEU A 302 -2.59 -11.47 -20.16
N ALA A 303 -2.13 -11.06 -18.98
CA ALA A 303 -2.38 -11.78 -17.73
C ALA A 303 -3.88 -11.87 -17.43
N ILE A 304 -4.60 -10.75 -17.55
CA ILE A 304 -6.05 -10.71 -17.32
C ILE A 304 -6.78 -11.65 -18.30
N ALA A 305 -6.47 -11.55 -19.61
CA ALA A 305 -7.08 -12.41 -20.62
C ALA A 305 -6.80 -13.91 -20.36
N ALA A 306 -5.61 -14.24 -19.85
CA ALA A 306 -5.22 -15.60 -19.50
C ALA A 306 -5.88 -16.15 -18.21
N GLY A 307 -6.66 -15.34 -17.48
CA GLY A 307 -7.30 -15.72 -16.21
C GLY A 307 -6.48 -15.38 -14.97
N GLY A 308 -5.43 -14.59 -15.12
CA GLY A 308 -4.51 -14.23 -14.05
C GLY A 308 -4.98 -13.10 -13.15
N LEU A 309 -6.22 -12.62 -13.26
CA LEU A 309 -6.74 -11.53 -12.41
C LEU A 309 -7.51 -12.09 -11.22
N ARG A 310 -7.16 -11.61 -10.02
CA ARG A 310 -7.90 -11.82 -8.79
C ARG A 310 -8.34 -10.48 -8.22
N GLU A 311 -9.58 -10.42 -7.78
CA GLU A 311 -10.12 -9.29 -7.03
C GLU A 311 -10.90 -9.83 -5.82
N VAL A 312 -10.52 -9.38 -4.62
CA VAL A 312 -11.23 -9.70 -3.39
C VAL A 312 -11.69 -8.41 -2.76
N TYR A 313 -13.01 -8.28 -2.59
CA TYR A 313 -13.64 -7.13 -1.95
C TYR A 313 -14.99 -7.54 -1.35
N PRO A 314 -15.35 -7.04 -0.16
CA PRO A 314 -14.52 -6.25 0.76
C PRO A 314 -13.55 -7.14 1.56
N VAL A 315 -12.32 -6.66 1.79
CA VAL A 315 -11.39 -7.24 2.76
C VAL A 315 -11.50 -6.49 4.08
N GLY A 316 -11.80 -7.23 5.16
CA GLY A 316 -11.94 -6.68 6.51
C GLY A 316 -13.06 -5.64 6.66
N GLN A 317 -13.14 -5.03 7.85
CA GLN A 317 -14.13 -3.98 8.13
C GLN A 317 -13.80 -2.65 7.44
N ARG A 318 -12.53 -2.43 7.11
CA ARG A 318 -12.09 -1.31 6.27
C ARG A 318 -12.61 -1.36 4.83
N ARG A 319 -13.17 -2.50 4.40
CA ARG A 319 -13.64 -2.74 3.03
C ARG A 319 -12.55 -2.36 2.02
N TRP A 320 -11.36 -2.93 2.19
CA TRP A 320 -10.29 -2.76 1.23
C TRP A 320 -10.50 -3.66 0.02
N LEU A 321 -9.99 -3.22 -1.12
CA LEU A 321 -9.81 -4.03 -2.31
C LEU A 321 -8.45 -4.69 -2.23
N HIS A 322 -8.40 -6.00 -2.42
CA HIS A 322 -7.18 -6.72 -2.75
C HIS A 322 -7.20 -7.08 -4.23
N THR A 323 -6.12 -6.77 -4.94
CA THR A 323 -5.92 -7.16 -6.33
C THR A 323 -4.66 -7.99 -6.45
N GLU A 324 -4.73 -9.00 -7.29
CA GLU A 324 -3.58 -9.81 -7.63
C GLU A 324 -3.61 -10.14 -9.12
N ARG A 325 -2.45 -10.05 -9.76
CA ARG A 325 -2.22 -10.42 -11.14
C ARG A 325 -1.10 -11.43 -11.20
N ARG A 326 -1.33 -12.54 -11.88
CA ARG A 326 -0.33 -13.60 -12.12
C ARG A 326 -0.17 -13.80 -13.62
N THR A 327 1.06 -14.03 -14.04
CA THR A 327 1.39 -14.27 -15.45
C THR A 327 1.70 -15.75 -15.67
N PRO A 328 1.44 -16.30 -16.87
CA PRO A 328 1.71 -17.72 -17.17
C PRO A 328 3.18 -18.14 -17.03
N ASP A 329 4.12 -17.20 -17.08
CA ASP A 329 5.56 -17.44 -16.90
C ASP A 329 6.01 -17.42 -15.42
N GLY A 330 5.06 -17.31 -14.49
CA GLY A 330 5.32 -17.36 -13.04
C GLY A 330 5.59 -16.00 -12.39
N GLY A 331 5.52 -14.92 -13.17
CA GLY A 331 5.51 -13.56 -12.64
C GLY A 331 4.18 -13.19 -11.98
N GLY A 332 4.16 -12.03 -11.35
CA GLY A 332 2.94 -11.48 -10.77
C GLY A 332 3.15 -10.28 -9.89
N ARG A 333 2.04 -9.62 -9.58
CA ARG A 333 1.96 -8.44 -8.74
C ARG A 333 0.69 -8.52 -7.90
N SER A 334 0.82 -8.27 -6.61
CA SER A 334 -0.32 -8.08 -5.73
C SER A 334 -0.32 -6.67 -5.15
N GLY A 335 -1.49 -6.21 -4.76
CA GLY A 335 -1.71 -4.92 -4.14
C GLY A 335 -2.97 -4.95 -3.29
N GLY A 336 -3.10 -3.95 -2.44
CA GLY A 336 -4.34 -3.76 -1.71
C GLY A 336 -4.42 -2.38 -1.07
N GLY A 337 -5.64 -1.92 -0.87
CA GLY A 337 -5.90 -0.59 -0.34
C GLY A 337 -7.36 -0.21 -0.46
N GLN A 338 -7.64 1.08 -0.27
CA GLN A 338 -8.98 1.60 -0.52
C GLN A 338 -9.33 1.48 -2.01
N PRO A 339 -10.58 1.11 -2.36
CA PRO A 339 -11.07 1.20 -3.73
C PRO A 339 -10.95 2.63 -4.27
N ASP A 340 -11.01 2.76 -5.59
CA ASP A 340 -11.03 4.06 -6.25
C ASP A 340 -12.14 4.95 -5.67
N PRO A 341 -11.83 6.17 -5.16
CA PRO A 341 -12.80 7.04 -4.50
C PRO A 341 -13.87 7.60 -5.45
N SER A 342 -13.69 7.45 -6.78
CA SER A 342 -14.72 7.82 -7.76
C SER A 342 -15.89 6.84 -7.80
N LEU A 343 -15.75 5.64 -7.24
CA LEU A 343 -16.81 4.64 -7.19
C LEU A 343 -17.87 4.98 -6.15
N SER A 344 -19.13 4.85 -6.55
CA SER A 344 -20.28 4.97 -5.66
C SER A 344 -20.41 3.76 -4.72
N ALA A 345 -21.16 3.94 -3.64
CA ALA A 345 -21.47 2.85 -2.72
C ALA A 345 -22.21 1.70 -3.40
N ASP A 346 -23.14 2.01 -4.31
CA ASP A 346 -23.91 1.02 -5.06
C ASP A 346 -22.99 0.20 -5.99
N GLU A 347 -22.04 0.84 -6.68
CA GLU A 347 -21.05 0.13 -7.51
C GLU A 347 -20.15 -0.79 -6.68
N LEU A 348 -19.79 -0.39 -5.46
CA LEU A 348 -19.00 -1.22 -4.55
C LEU A 348 -19.80 -2.40 -3.99
N ASP A 349 -21.08 -2.23 -3.70
CA ASP A 349 -21.95 -3.31 -3.24
C ASP A 349 -22.23 -4.31 -4.38
N ASP A 350 -22.48 -3.84 -5.60
CA ASP A 350 -22.61 -4.70 -6.79
C ASP A 350 -21.31 -5.49 -7.06
N ALA A 351 -20.15 -4.83 -6.89
CA ALA A 351 -18.85 -5.49 -7.02
C ALA A 351 -18.64 -6.53 -5.92
N ALA A 352 -19.02 -6.27 -4.68
CA ALA A 352 -18.93 -7.24 -3.58
C ALA A 352 -19.76 -8.50 -3.88
N ASP A 353 -20.99 -8.33 -4.37
CA ASP A 353 -21.87 -9.44 -4.76
C ASP A 353 -21.32 -10.22 -5.96
N LEU A 354 -20.68 -9.56 -6.92
CA LEU A 354 -20.03 -10.21 -8.05
C LEU A 354 -18.79 -11.00 -7.63
N LEU A 355 -17.87 -10.37 -6.91
CA LEU A 355 -16.61 -10.97 -6.51
C LEU A 355 -16.80 -12.10 -5.48
N GLY A 356 -17.81 -11.99 -4.61
CA GLY A 356 -18.17 -13.07 -3.67
C GLY A 356 -18.72 -14.33 -4.35
N ARG A 357 -19.04 -14.29 -5.66
CA ARG A 357 -19.43 -15.46 -6.45
C ARG A 357 -18.24 -16.10 -7.18
N LEU A 358 -17.10 -15.43 -7.24
CA LEU A 358 -15.88 -15.98 -7.84
C LEU A 358 -15.18 -16.92 -6.85
N PRO A 359 -14.58 -18.03 -7.32
CA PRO A 359 -13.77 -18.90 -6.47
C PRO A 359 -12.53 -18.12 -6.01
N ASP A 360 -12.50 -17.78 -4.72
CA ASP A 360 -11.44 -17.01 -4.07
C ASP A 360 -11.08 -15.68 -4.76
N GLY A 361 -12.06 -15.08 -5.45
CA GLY A 361 -11.90 -13.82 -6.18
C GLY A 361 -11.21 -13.94 -7.55
N TRP A 362 -10.86 -15.15 -8.00
CA TRP A 362 -10.21 -15.35 -9.29
C TRP A 362 -11.21 -15.23 -10.45
N TRP A 363 -10.89 -14.36 -11.39
CA TRP A 363 -11.62 -14.27 -12.66
C TRP A 363 -11.23 -15.44 -13.55
N PRO A 364 -12.20 -16.11 -14.19
CA PRO A 364 -11.87 -17.15 -15.16
C PRO A 364 -11.15 -16.53 -16.37
N ALA A 365 -10.36 -17.36 -17.05
CA ALA A 365 -9.73 -16.96 -18.29
C ALA A 365 -10.75 -16.66 -19.41
N TRP A 366 -10.31 -15.87 -20.38
CA TRP A 366 -11.08 -15.64 -21.59
C TRP A 366 -11.10 -16.90 -22.43
N THR A 367 -12.26 -17.21 -23.00
CA THR A 367 -12.43 -18.38 -23.85
C THR A 367 -11.70 -18.14 -25.17
N LEU A 368 -10.88 -19.10 -25.61
CA LEU A 368 -10.27 -19.05 -26.94
C LEU A 368 -11.33 -19.23 -28.02
N ARG A 369 -11.19 -18.48 -29.12
CA ARG A 369 -12.01 -18.66 -30.30
C ARG A 369 -11.76 -20.06 -30.87
N SER A 370 -12.83 -20.81 -31.13
CA SER A 370 -12.73 -22.08 -31.83
C SER A 370 -12.14 -21.85 -33.22
N ALA A 371 -11.15 -22.65 -33.62
CA ALA A 371 -10.61 -22.59 -34.97
C ALA A 371 -11.76 -22.80 -35.98
N GLN A 372 -12.06 -21.76 -36.77
CA GLN A 372 -12.99 -21.90 -37.89
C GLN A 372 -12.40 -22.95 -38.84
N SER A 373 -13.13 -24.07 -38.99
CA SER A 373 -12.75 -25.22 -39.81
C SER A 373 -12.87 -24.93 -41.30
#